data_AF-A0A4U6JKA6-F1
#
_entry.id   AF-A0A4U6JKA6-F1
#
_cell.length_a   1.000
_cell.length_b   1.000
_cell.length_c   1.000
_cell.angle_alpha   90.00
_cell.angle_beta   90.00
_cell.angle_gamma   90.00
#
_symmetry.space_group_name_H-M   'P 1'
#
loop_
_entity.id
_entity.type
_entity.pdbx_description
1 polymer ?
#
loop_
_entity_poly.entity_id
_entity_poly.type
_entity_poly.pdbx_seq_one_letter_code
_entity_poly.pdbx_strand_id
1 'polypeptide(L)'
;VSTGTSDTDFEKTKQILALNPALNFICIDVANGYSEHFVQFVSKARAAWPTKTICAGNVVTGEMCEELVLSGADIVKVGIGP
;
A
#
# COMPACT_ATOMS: atom_id res chain seq x y z
N VAL A 1 -1.84 0.15 10.13
CA VAL A 1 -3.11 0.72 9.61
C VAL A 1 -3.42 0.03 8.31
N SER A 2 -4.66 -0.43 8.10
CA SER A 2 -5.11 -0.91 6.79
C SER A 2 -5.88 0.20 6.07
N THR A 3 -5.73 0.30 4.75
CA THR A 3 -6.26 1.42 3.96
C THR A 3 -6.53 1.00 2.52
N GLY A 4 -7.48 1.67 1.88
CA GLY A 4 -7.74 1.56 0.43
C GLY A 4 -6.82 2.48 -0.38
N THR A 5 -7.26 2.86 -1.57
CA THR A 5 -6.48 3.73 -2.50
C THR A 5 -7.13 5.08 -2.78
N SER A 6 -8.25 5.42 -2.14
CA SER A 6 -8.88 6.72 -2.36
C SER A 6 -8.12 7.86 -1.64
N ASP A 7 -8.26 9.09 -2.11
CA ASP A 7 -7.69 10.26 -1.41
C ASP A 7 -8.26 10.43 0.00
N THR A 8 -9.53 10.05 0.21
CA THR A 8 -10.14 10.06 1.54
C THR A 8 -9.45 9.05 2.47
N ASP A 9 -9.09 7.88 1.96
CA ASP A 9 -8.37 6.86 2.74
C ASP A 9 -6.94 7.30 3.05
N PHE A 10 -6.28 7.99 2.11
CA PHE A 10 -4.96 8.58 2.32
C PHE A 10 -4.94 9.59 3.48
N GLU A 11 -5.88 10.54 3.48
CA GLU A 11 -5.99 11.54 4.55
C GLU A 11 -6.32 10.91 5.90
N LYS A 12 -7.23 9.91 5.93
CA LYS A 12 -7.51 9.14 7.15
C LYS A 12 -6.27 8.42 7.66
N THR A 13 -5.49 7.80 6.77
CA THR A 13 -4.25 7.09 7.12
C THR A 13 -3.25 8.04 7.76
N LYS A 14 -3.10 9.24 7.19
CA LYS A 14 -2.24 10.29 7.72
C LYS A 14 -2.66 10.72 9.13
N GLN A 15 -3.95 10.93 9.36
CA GLN A 15 -4.47 11.28 10.68
C GLN A 15 -4.21 10.18 11.71
N ILE A 16 -4.49 8.91 11.36
CA ILE A 16 -4.27 7.77 12.28
C ILE A 16 -2.80 7.62 12.64
N LEU A 17 -1.89 7.72 11.67
CA LEU A 17 -0.45 7.62 11.91
C LEU A 17 0.09 8.78 12.77
N ALA A 18 -0.49 9.97 12.63
CA ALA A 18 -0.13 11.12 13.46
C ALA A 18 -0.58 10.95 14.93
N LEU A 19 -1.69 10.26 15.17
CA LEU A 19 -2.20 10.00 16.53
C LEU A 19 -1.35 8.98 17.29
N ASN A 20 -0.72 8.03 16.59
CA ASN A 20 0.12 7.02 17.23
C ASN A 20 1.40 6.75 16.40
N PRO A 21 2.51 7.43 16.73
CA PRO A 21 3.79 7.26 16.04
C PRO A 21 4.35 5.83 16.08
N ALA A 22 3.95 5.01 17.06
CA ALA A 22 4.40 3.62 17.21
C ALA A 22 3.80 2.69 16.15
N LEU A 23 2.79 3.14 15.39
CA LEU A 23 2.27 2.41 14.24
C LEU A 23 3.33 2.41 13.13
N ASN A 24 3.93 1.25 12.89
CA ASN A 24 5.02 1.11 11.93
C ASN A 24 4.59 0.49 10.60
N PHE A 25 3.43 -0.18 10.56
CA PHE A 25 2.94 -0.89 9.38
C PHE A 25 1.78 -0.17 8.73
N ILE A 26 1.85 -0.02 7.41
CA ILE A 26 0.77 0.42 6.53
C ILE A 26 0.44 -0.75 5.61
N CYS A 27 -0.81 -1.15 5.54
CA CYS A 27 -1.31 -2.17 4.64
C CYS A 27 -2.26 -1.52 3.65
N ILE A 28 -1.85 -1.43 2.39
CA ILE A 28 -2.68 -0.93 1.30
C ILE A 28 -3.35 -2.16 0.68
N ASP A 29 -4.65 -2.29 0.93
CA ASP A 29 -5.42 -3.50 0.63
C ASP A 29 -6.53 -3.21 -0.37
N VAL A 30 -6.44 -3.83 -1.55
CA VAL A 30 -7.44 -3.77 -2.61
C VAL A 30 -7.77 -5.16 -3.12
N ALA A 31 -9.02 -5.36 -3.56
CA ALA A 31 -9.48 -6.64 -4.08
C ALA A 31 -8.71 -7.09 -5.34
N ASN A 32 -8.36 -6.14 -6.21
CA ASN A 32 -7.56 -6.38 -7.40
C ASN A 32 -6.57 -5.24 -7.61
N GLY A 33 -5.28 -5.52 -7.41
CA GLY A 33 -4.18 -4.59 -7.58
C GLY A 33 -3.75 -4.36 -9.04
N TYR A 34 -4.40 -4.99 -10.02
CA TYR A 34 -4.09 -4.81 -11.44
C TYR A 34 -4.60 -3.45 -11.96
N SER A 35 -4.00 -2.37 -11.48
CA SER A 35 -4.36 -0.99 -11.81
C SER A 35 -3.17 -0.05 -11.63
N GLU A 36 -2.93 0.82 -12.61
CA GLU A 36 -1.91 1.87 -12.53
C GLU A 36 -2.15 2.80 -11.33
N HIS A 37 -3.41 3.09 -11.01
CA HIS A 37 -3.78 3.91 -9.86
C HIS A 37 -3.27 3.30 -8.53
N PHE A 38 -3.28 1.97 -8.41
CA PHE A 38 -2.79 1.31 -7.21
C PHE A 38 -1.27 1.46 -7.07
N VAL A 39 -0.52 1.26 -8.15
CA VAL A 39 0.93 1.44 -8.21
C VAL A 39 1.32 2.87 -7.85
N GLN A 40 0.64 3.86 -8.45
CA GLN A 40 0.81 5.28 -8.14
C GLN A 40 0.52 5.59 -6.67
N PHE A 41 -0.52 4.97 -6.09
CA PHE A 41 -0.85 5.14 -4.68
C PHE A 41 0.23 4.57 -3.76
N VAL A 42 0.80 3.41 -4.08
CA VAL A 42 1.93 2.82 -3.32
C VAL A 42 3.14 3.76 -3.36
N SER A 43 3.48 4.30 -4.52
CA SER A 43 4.55 5.28 -4.68
C SER A 43 4.29 6.56 -3.85
N LYS A 44 3.06 7.09 -3.91
CA LYS A 44 2.61 8.22 -3.07
C LYS A 44 2.74 7.91 -1.58
N ALA A 45 2.36 6.71 -1.14
CA ALA A 45 2.46 6.29 0.25
C ALA A 45 3.92 6.15 0.70
N ARG A 46 4.81 5.58 -0.13
CA ARG A 46 6.24 5.52 0.15
C ARG A 46 6.87 6.90 0.29
N ALA A 47 6.52 7.84 -0.59
CA ALA A 47 7.00 9.22 -0.51
C ALA A 47 6.56 9.93 0.79
N ALA A 48 5.32 9.69 1.23
CA ALA A 48 4.77 10.30 2.44
C ALA A 48 5.32 9.68 3.74
N TRP A 49 5.61 8.38 3.73
CA TRP A 49 6.03 7.63 4.92
C TRP A 49 7.28 6.79 4.65
N PRO A 50 8.44 7.42 4.36
CA PRO A 50 9.65 6.73 3.91
C PRO A 50 10.20 5.70 4.91
N THR A 51 9.93 5.89 6.20
CA THR A 51 10.43 5.01 7.28
C THR A 51 9.42 3.96 7.75
N LYS A 52 8.20 3.93 7.19
CA LYS A 52 7.17 2.96 7.57
C LYS A 52 7.29 1.72 6.70
N THR A 53 6.89 0.57 7.24
CA THR A 53 6.79 -0.67 6.49
C THR A 53 5.47 -0.70 5.72
N ILE A 54 5.54 -0.84 4.40
CA ILE A 54 4.39 -0.84 3.50
C ILE A 54 4.16 -2.26 2.98
N CYS A 55 3.00 -2.82 3.32
CA CYS A 55 2.44 -4.02 2.72
C CYS A 55 1.42 -3.60 1.65
N ALA A 56 1.53 -4.13 0.44
CA ALA A 56 0.63 -3.78 -0.66
C ALA A 56 0.11 -5.04 -1.38
N GLY A 57 -1.20 -5.11 -1.60
CA GLY A 57 -1.81 -6.10 -2.50
C GLY A 57 -3.31 -5.89 -2.66
N ASN A 58 -4.05 -6.75 -3.34
CA ASN A 58 -3.62 -8.08 -3.78
C ASN A 58 -3.21 -8.19 -5.25
N VAL A 59 -2.20 -9.02 -5.53
CA VAL A 59 -1.73 -9.35 -6.89
C VAL A 59 -1.59 -10.86 -7.07
N VAL A 60 -1.48 -11.32 -8.31
CA VAL A 60 -1.36 -12.75 -8.67
C VAL A 60 -0.30 -13.05 -9.73
N THR A 61 0.40 -12.04 -10.25
CA THR A 61 1.44 -12.21 -11.27
C THR A 61 2.80 -11.71 -10.77
N GLY A 62 3.87 -12.21 -11.38
CA GLY A 62 5.24 -11.81 -11.03
C GLY A 62 5.53 -10.37 -11.39
N GLU A 63 5.02 -9.89 -12.52
CA GLU A 63 5.21 -8.52 -13.02
C GLU A 63 4.59 -7.51 -12.05
N MET A 64 3.37 -7.78 -11.56
CA MET A 64 2.74 -6.91 -10.58
C MET A 64 3.45 -6.96 -9.23
N CYS A 65 4.02 -8.10 -8.85
CA CYS A 65 4.85 -8.19 -7.64
C CYS A 65 6.09 -7.29 -7.77
N GLU A 66 6.81 -7.40 -8.89
CA GLU A 66 7.97 -6.57 -9.20
C GLU A 66 7.63 -5.08 -9.21
N GLU A 67 6.53 -4.70 -9.89
CA GLU A 67 6.08 -3.31 -9.99
C GLU A 67 5.78 -2.69 -8.61
N LEU A 68 5.15 -3.46 -7.71
CA LEU A 68 4.88 -3.00 -6.34
C LEU A 68 6.16 -2.83 -5.52
N VAL A 69 7.12 -3.75 -5.65
CA VAL A 69 8.43 -3.64 -5.00
C VAL A 69 9.17 -2.40 -5.48
N LEU A 70 9.23 -2.18 -6.80
CA LEU A 70 9.85 -1.00 -7.41
C LEU A 70 9.17 0.30 -6.99
N SER A 71 7.84 0.27 -6.79
CA SER A 71 7.06 1.41 -6.30
C SER A 71 7.22 1.68 -4.81
N GLY A 72 7.91 0.80 -4.08
CA GLY A 72 8.28 1.00 -2.68
C GLY A 72 7.44 0.21 -1.67
N ALA A 73 6.79 -0.88 -2.07
CA ALA A 73 6.27 -1.87 -1.14
C ALA A 73 7.43 -2.67 -0.52
N ASP A 74 7.40 -2.89 0.79
CA ASP A 74 8.34 -3.79 1.49
C ASP A 74 7.83 -5.23 1.51
N ILE A 75 6.50 -5.39 1.48
CA ILE A 75 5.79 -6.68 1.52
C ILE A 75 4.71 -6.67 0.44
N VAL A 76 4.65 -7.72 -0.37
CA VAL A 76 3.59 -7.91 -1.36
C VAL A 76 2.60 -8.97 -0.89
N LYS A 77 1.30 -8.62 -0.87
CA LYS A 77 0.21 -9.54 -0.51
C LYS A 77 -0.31 -10.23 -1.78
N VAL A 78 -0.18 -11.55 -1.84
CA VAL A 78 -0.52 -12.37 -3.01
C VAL A 78 -1.84 -13.11 -2.78
N GLY A 79 -2.73 -13.07 -3.77
CA GLY A 79 -3.98 -13.85 -3.78
C GLY A 79 -5.21 -13.04 -4.21
N ILE A 80 -5.82 -13.40 -5.33
CA ILE A 80 -7.12 -12.89 -5.77
C ILE A 80 -8.01 -14.10 -6.00
N GLY A 81 -9.00 -14.32 -5.14
CA GLY A 81 -9.92 -15.46 -5.23
C GLY A 81 -9.72 -16.61 -4.21
N PRO A 82 -8.51 -17.16 -4.00
CA PRO A 82 -8.28 -18.21 -3.00
C PRO A 82 -8.23 -17.68 -1.56
#